data_AF-J9RXX6-F1
#
_entry.id   AF-J9RXX6-F1
#
_cell.length_a   1.000
_cell.length_b   1.000
_cell.length_c   1.000
_cell.angle_alpha   90.00
_cell.angle_beta   90.00
_cell.angle_gamma   90.00
#
_symmetry.space_group_name_H-M   'P 1'
#
loop_
_entity.id
_entity.type
_entity.pdbx_description
1 polymer ?
#
loop_
_entity_poly.entity_id
_entity_poly.type
_entity_poly.pdbx_seq_one_letter_code
_entity_poly.pdbx_strand_id
1 'polypeptide(L)'
;MDSRRGGKLYRHEYDDADHVRLLDVLAGLPCAVMVSGYDSPIYDSSPLATWRTIEFNAMTRGGIAIERLWMNYPEPAALHDLRYLGSNFRERERIKRKKARWQAKLAKLNPLERAAIMECLRELEAAE
;
A
#
# COMPACT_ATOMS: atom_id res chain seq x y z
N MET A 1 -22.92 0.97 -12.38
CA MET A 1 -22.15 -0.03 -11.61
C MET A 1 -22.29 -1.47 -12.15
N ASP A 2 -21.46 -1.86 -13.12
CA ASP A 2 -21.58 -3.11 -13.92
C ASP A 2 -20.63 -4.26 -13.48
N SER A 3 -19.84 -4.05 -12.42
CA SER A 3 -18.81 -5.01 -11.96
C SER A 3 -19.33 -6.08 -10.99
N ARG A 4 -20.56 -5.94 -10.47
CA ARG A 4 -21.15 -6.89 -9.52
C ARG A 4 -21.90 -8.00 -10.25
N ARG A 5 -21.53 -9.26 -9.98
CA ARG A 5 -22.27 -10.45 -10.42
C ARG A 5 -23.22 -10.90 -9.31
N GLY A 6 -24.47 -10.43 -9.31
CA GLY A 6 -25.51 -10.85 -8.35
C GLY A 6 -26.58 -9.79 -8.04
N GLY A 7 -27.64 -10.21 -7.35
CA GLY A 7 -28.72 -9.31 -6.90
C GLY A 7 -28.37 -8.52 -5.63
N LYS A 8 -29.34 -7.74 -5.12
CA LYS A 8 -29.21 -6.92 -3.90
C LYS A 8 -28.76 -7.78 -2.71
N LEU A 9 -27.58 -7.49 -2.17
CA LEU A 9 -26.94 -8.24 -1.10
C LEU A 9 -27.12 -7.54 0.26
N TYR A 10 -27.15 -6.20 0.25
CA TYR A 10 -27.22 -5.39 1.46
C TYR A 10 -28.53 -4.61 1.56
N ARG A 11 -28.94 -4.30 2.80
CA ARG A 11 -30.13 -3.47 3.07
C ARG A 11 -29.99 -2.08 2.45
N HIS A 12 -28.78 -1.53 2.50
CA HIS A 12 -28.39 -0.24 1.94
C HIS A 12 -27.21 -0.48 0.99
N GLU A 13 -27.37 -0.09 -0.27
CA GLU A 13 -26.35 -0.18 -1.30
C GLU A 13 -26.20 1.17 -1.94
N TYR A 14 -24.97 1.54 -2.30
CA TYR A 14 -24.73 2.75 -3.05
C TYR A 14 -25.23 2.60 -4.48
N ASP A 15 -25.92 3.62 -4.95
CA ASP A 15 -26.16 3.84 -6.36
C ASP A 15 -25.05 4.70 -6.98
N ASP A 16 -25.12 4.90 -8.30
CA ASP A 16 -24.12 5.69 -9.02
C ASP A 16 -24.06 7.15 -8.51
N ALA A 17 -25.18 7.72 -8.03
CA ALA A 17 -25.21 9.08 -7.48
C ALA A 17 -24.55 9.16 -6.08
N ASP A 18 -24.71 8.12 -5.25
CA ASP A 18 -24.01 8.01 -3.98
C ASP A 18 -22.49 7.95 -4.18
N HIS A 19 -22.04 7.23 -5.22
CA HIS A 19 -20.64 7.20 -5.59
C HIS A 19 -20.12 8.56 -6.02
N VAL A 20 -20.85 9.29 -6.88
CA VAL A 20 -20.44 10.66 -7.27
C VAL A 20 -20.29 11.55 -6.03
N ARG A 21 -21.26 11.53 -5.11
CA ARG A 21 -21.18 12.32 -3.86
C ARG A 21 -19.99 11.93 -3.00
N LEU A 22 -19.67 10.63 -2.91
CA LEU A 22 -18.47 10.17 -2.21
C LEU A 22 -17.21 10.76 -2.86
N LEU A 23 -17.07 10.66 -4.18
CA LEU A 23 -15.89 11.12 -4.91
C LEU A 23 -15.66 12.63 -4.76
N ASP A 24 -16.74 13.43 -4.80
CA ASP A 24 -16.68 14.87 -4.58
C ASP A 24 -16.15 15.20 -3.17
N VAL A 25 -16.61 14.48 -2.15
CA VAL A 25 -16.12 14.65 -0.77
C VAL A 25 -14.64 14.31 -0.69
N LEU A 26 -14.23 13.16 -1.22
CA LEU A 26 -12.85 12.69 -1.16
C LEU A 26 -11.89 13.63 -1.89
N ALA A 27 -12.31 14.20 -3.02
CA ALA A 27 -11.54 15.17 -3.77
C ALA A 27 -11.30 16.49 -3.00
N GLY A 28 -12.21 16.85 -2.08
CA GLY A 28 -12.12 18.06 -1.26
C GLY A 28 -11.34 17.92 0.06
N LEU A 29 -10.93 16.70 0.44
CA LEU A 29 -10.24 16.49 1.72
C LEU A 29 -8.79 17.01 1.68
N PRO A 30 -8.35 17.81 2.67
CA PRO A 30 -6.99 18.35 2.73
C PRO A 30 -6.00 17.35 3.35
N CYS A 31 -6.06 16.08 2.96
CA CYS A 31 -5.20 15.02 3.49
C CYS A 31 -4.89 13.94 2.45
N ALA A 32 -3.98 13.03 2.78
CA ALA A 32 -3.70 11.86 1.97
C ALA A 32 -4.90 10.90 1.99
N VAL A 33 -5.44 10.60 0.81
CA VAL A 33 -6.59 9.74 0.61
C VAL A 33 -6.22 8.60 -0.32
N MET A 34 -6.66 7.40 0.03
CA MET A 34 -6.58 6.20 -0.80
C MET A 34 -7.97 5.59 -0.92
N VAL A 35 -8.37 5.23 -2.13
CA VAL A 35 -9.62 4.52 -2.42
C VAL A 35 -9.30 3.23 -3.14
N SER A 36 -9.92 2.13 -2.75
CA SER A 36 -9.79 0.81 -3.38
C SER A 36 -11.10 0.37 -4.01
N GLY A 37 -11.05 -0.24 -5.19
CA GLY A 37 -12.24 -0.79 -5.84
C GLY A 37 -11.91 -1.50 -7.14
N TYR A 38 -12.97 -1.87 -7.86
CA TYR A 38 -12.84 -2.35 -9.24
C TYR A 38 -12.79 -1.19 -10.21
N ASP A 39 -12.28 -1.46 -11.41
CA ASP A 39 -12.37 -0.54 -12.55
C ASP A 39 -13.80 0.02 -12.71
N SER A 40 -13.91 1.33 -12.89
CA SER A 40 -15.19 2.03 -12.85
C SER A 40 -15.13 3.31 -13.67
N PRO A 41 -15.93 3.42 -14.75
CA PRO A 41 -15.99 4.64 -15.57
C PRO A 41 -16.35 5.89 -14.78
N ILE A 42 -17.14 5.78 -13.72
CA ILE A 42 -17.50 6.92 -12.84
C ILE A 42 -16.25 7.46 -12.14
N TYR A 43 -15.34 6.59 -11.73
CA TYR A 43 -14.13 6.98 -11.02
C TYR A 43 -13.12 7.59 -12.00
N ASP A 44 -12.99 6.98 -13.18
CA ASP A 44 -12.08 7.45 -14.24
C ASP A 44 -12.56 8.74 -14.92
N SER A 45 -13.82 9.13 -14.74
CA SER A 45 -14.38 10.42 -15.19
C SER A 45 -14.52 11.46 -14.07
N SER A 46 -14.03 11.16 -12.87
CA SER A 46 -14.07 12.04 -11.70
C SER A 46 -12.73 12.75 -11.47
N PRO A 47 -12.61 13.65 -10.46
CA PRO A 47 -11.32 14.23 -10.08
C PRO A 47 -10.22 13.20 -9.77
N LEU A 48 -10.60 11.97 -9.38
CA LEU A 48 -9.67 10.87 -9.14
C LEU A 48 -8.93 10.42 -10.41
N ALA A 49 -9.38 10.79 -11.61
CA ALA A 49 -8.65 10.53 -12.86
C ALA A 49 -7.23 11.14 -12.85
N THR A 50 -7.02 12.19 -12.05
CA THR A 50 -5.72 12.84 -11.86
C THR A 50 -4.88 12.22 -10.74
N TRP A 51 -5.46 11.32 -9.95
CA TRP A 51 -4.78 10.67 -8.84
C TRP A 51 -3.87 9.56 -9.36
N ARG A 52 -2.84 9.25 -8.59
CA ARG A 52 -1.97 8.11 -8.87
C ARG A 52 -2.77 6.82 -8.76
N THR A 53 -2.66 5.94 -9.75
CA THR A 53 -3.34 4.64 -9.74
C THR A 53 -2.36 3.47 -9.76
N ILE A 54 -2.73 2.38 -9.09
CA ILE A 54 -2.06 1.09 -9.24
C ILE A 54 -3.09 -0.03 -9.33
N GLU A 55 -2.77 -1.07 -10.08
CA GLU A 55 -3.59 -2.27 -10.20
C GLU A 55 -2.87 -3.47 -9.61
N PHE A 56 -3.64 -4.36 -8.98
CA PHE A 56 -3.10 -5.58 -8.40
C PHE A 56 -4.13 -6.71 -8.42
N ASN A 57 -3.61 -7.94 -8.47
CA ASN A 57 -4.44 -9.14 -8.39
C ASN A 57 -4.82 -9.41 -6.92
N ALA A 58 -6.12 -9.49 -6.65
CA ALA A 58 -6.69 -9.85 -5.37
C ALA A 58 -7.42 -11.20 -5.46
N MET A 59 -7.17 -12.10 -4.50
CA MET A 59 -7.89 -13.36 -4.42
C MET A 59 -9.26 -13.11 -3.76
N THR A 60 -10.34 -13.35 -4.50
CA THR A 60 -11.72 -13.29 -4.01
C THR A 60 -12.30 -14.69 -3.84
N ARG A 61 -13.52 -14.80 -3.28
CA ARG A 61 -14.25 -16.09 -3.25
C ARG A 61 -14.51 -16.66 -4.65
N GLY A 62 -14.60 -15.81 -5.67
CA GLY A 62 -14.86 -16.21 -7.06
C GLY A 62 -13.59 -16.40 -7.90
N GLY A 63 -12.40 -16.35 -7.30
CA GLY A 63 -11.12 -16.39 -7.99
C GLY A 63 -10.40 -15.05 -7.99
N ILE A 64 -9.38 -14.91 -8.83
CA ILE A 64 -8.56 -13.70 -8.91
C ILE A 64 -9.38 -12.59 -9.60
N ALA A 65 -9.45 -11.43 -8.95
CA ALA A 65 -9.96 -10.20 -9.53
C ALA A 65 -8.84 -9.16 -9.60
N ILE A 66 -8.94 -8.23 -10.55
CA ILE A 66 -8.04 -7.08 -10.63
C ILE A 66 -8.71 -5.95 -9.83
N GLU A 67 -8.04 -5.51 -8.77
CA GLU A 67 -8.42 -4.31 -8.02
C GLU A 67 -7.52 -3.14 -8.43
N ARG A 68 -8.09 -1.94 -8.38
CA ARG A 68 -7.40 -0.67 -8.62
C ARG A 68 -7.43 0.17 -7.34
N LEU A 69 -6.32 0.82 -7.04
CA LEU A 69 -6.21 1.85 -6.02
C LEU A 69 -6.05 3.21 -6.67
N TRP A 70 -6.69 4.24 -6.13
CA TRP A 70 -6.50 5.65 -6.46
C TRP A 70 -5.95 6.37 -5.24
N MET A 71 -4.90 7.17 -5.40
CA MET A 71 -4.20 7.87 -4.31
C MET A 71 -3.84 9.30 -4.71
N ASN A 72 -4.16 10.28 -3.86
CA ASN A 72 -3.86 11.69 -4.11
C ASN A 72 -2.47 12.14 -3.63
N TYR A 73 -1.59 11.18 -3.30
CA TYR A 73 -0.26 11.42 -2.80
C TYR A 73 0.78 10.72 -3.69
N PRO A 74 2.02 11.25 -3.76
CA PRO A 74 3.08 10.65 -4.56
C PRO A 74 3.45 9.26 -4.02
N GLU A 75 4.12 8.47 -4.85
CA GLU A 75 4.69 7.21 -4.38
C GLU A 75 5.68 7.49 -3.22
N PRO A 76 5.52 6.83 -2.07
CA PRO A 76 6.34 7.16 -0.91
C PRO A 76 7.79 6.70 -1.12
N ALA A 77 8.74 7.61 -0.88
CA ALA A 77 10.17 7.31 -0.95
C ALA A 77 10.64 6.34 0.14
N ALA A 78 9.95 6.33 1.28
CA ALA A 78 10.21 5.43 2.40
C ALA A 78 8.97 4.60 2.71
N LEU A 79 9.15 3.29 2.88
CA LEU A 79 8.08 2.43 3.37
C LEU A 79 7.77 2.75 4.83
N HIS A 80 6.50 2.97 5.14
CA HIS A 80 6.03 3.10 6.52
C HIS A 80 6.31 1.82 7.33
N ASP A 81 6.25 0.66 6.66
CA ASP A 81 6.44 -0.64 7.27
C ASP A 81 7.36 -1.55 6.44
N LEU A 82 8.59 -1.71 6.94
CA LEU A 82 9.61 -2.53 6.32
C LEU A 82 9.27 -4.04 6.31
N ARG A 83 8.22 -4.49 7.02
CA ARG A 83 7.74 -5.89 6.91
C ARG A 83 7.33 -6.25 5.49
N TYR A 84 6.88 -5.26 4.72
CA TYR A 84 6.45 -5.43 3.34
C TYR A 84 7.54 -5.13 2.30
N LEU A 85 8.78 -4.86 2.74
CA LEU A 85 9.90 -4.65 1.82
C LEU A 85 10.19 -5.91 0.99
N GLY A 86 9.99 -5.81 -0.32
CA GLY A 86 10.19 -6.89 -1.29
C GLY A 86 8.95 -7.13 -2.16
N SER A 87 9.16 -7.31 -3.47
CA SER A 87 8.10 -7.41 -4.47
C SER A 87 7.20 -8.64 -4.30
N ASN A 88 7.74 -9.71 -3.70
CA ASN A 88 7.03 -10.98 -3.54
C ASN A 88 7.35 -11.67 -2.21
N PHE A 89 6.65 -12.77 -1.95
CA PHE A 89 6.82 -13.56 -0.72
C PHE A 89 8.27 -14.01 -0.49
N ARG A 90 8.97 -14.46 -1.54
CA ARG A 90 10.35 -14.98 -1.44
C ARG A 90 11.34 -13.87 -1.10
N GLU A 91 11.17 -12.69 -1.69
CA GLU A 91 12.00 -11.53 -1.35
C GLU A 91 11.78 -11.05 0.07
N ARG A 92 10.51 -10.95 0.50
CA ARG A 92 10.16 -10.61 1.89
C ARG A 92 10.72 -11.63 2.87
N GLU A 93 10.62 -12.92 2.55
CA GLU A 93 11.20 -14.00 3.34
C GLU A 93 12.74 -13.88 3.42
N ARG A 94 13.41 -13.61 2.29
CA ARG A 94 14.87 -13.41 2.24
C ARG A 94 15.30 -12.25 3.14
N ILE A 95 14.62 -11.11 3.06
CA ILE A 95 14.91 -9.91 3.86
C ILE A 95 14.64 -10.18 5.35
N LYS A 96 13.49 -10.81 5.67
CA LYS A 96 13.16 -11.23 7.05
C LYS A 96 14.25 -12.12 7.65
N ARG A 97 14.71 -13.12 6.90
CA ARG A 97 15.80 -14.01 7.34
C ARG A 97 17.14 -13.27 7.46
N LYS A 98 17.45 -12.32 6.56
CA LYS A 98 18.64 -11.46 6.66
C LYS A 98 18.60 -10.66 7.96
N LYS A 99 17.49 -9.99 8.26
CA LYS A 99 17.28 -9.24 9.51
C LYS A 99 17.50 -10.11 10.74
N ALA A 100 16.89 -11.30 10.78
CA ALA A 100 17.03 -12.23 11.91
C ALA A 100 18.48 -12.69 12.14
N ARG A 101 19.22 -13.02 11.06
CA ARG A 101 20.63 -13.40 11.16
C ARG A 101 21.49 -12.26 11.71
N TRP A 102 21.31 -11.04 11.20
CA TRP A 102 22.04 -9.88 11.69
C TRP A 102 21.71 -9.57 13.14
N GLN A 103 20.44 -9.63 13.53
CA GLN A 103 20.01 -9.47 14.92
C GLN A 103 20.70 -10.47 15.85
N ALA A 104 20.72 -11.76 15.47
CA ALA A 104 21.40 -12.80 16.26
C ALA A 104 22.91 -12.60 16.35
N LYS A 105 23.55 -12.08 15.30
CA LYS A 105 24.99 -11.74 15.30
C LYS A 105 25.28 -10.56 16.20
N LEU A 106 24.53 -9.46 16.04
CA LEU A 106 24.71 -8.23 16.82
C LEU A 106 24.41 -8.45 18.30
N ALA A 107 23.43 -9.28 18.65
CA ALA A 107 23.08 -9.57 20.04
C ALA A 107 24.19 -10.27 20.84
N LYS A 108 25.15 -10.92 20.17
CA LYS A 108 26.30 -11.58 20.81
C LYS A 108 27.49 -10.65 21.05
N LEU A 109 27.50 -9.47 20.42
CA LEU A 109 28.59 -8.50 20.54
C LEU A 109 28.50 -7.74 21.87
N ASN A 110 29.65 -7.28 22.36
CA ASN A 110 29.65 -6.42 23.53
C ASN A 110 29.01 -5.04 23.21
N PRO A 111 28.60 -4.26 24.22
CA PRO A 111 27.93 -2.97 23.99
C PRO A 111 28.75 -1.96 23.16
N LEU A 112 30.07 -1.92 23.31
CA LEU A 112 30.93 -0.96 22.60
C LEU A 112 31.08 -1.33 21.12
N GLU A 113 31.23 -2.62 20.81
CA GLU A 113 31.23 -3.11 19.42
C GLU A 113 29.91 -2.83 18.72
N ARG A 114 28.78 -3.01 19.41
CA ARG A 114 27.46 -2.63 18.87
C ARG A 114 27.37 -1.13 18.60
N ALA A 115 27.90 -0.28 19.49
CA ALA A 115 27.92 1.16 19.31
C ALA A 115 28.75 1.57 18.08
N ALA A 116 29.93 0.97 17.88
CA ALA A 116 30.76 1.23 16.70
C ALA A 116 30.07 0.84 15.38
N ILE A 117 29.34 -0.28 15.37
CA ILE A 117 28.55 -0.66 14.17
C ILE A 117 27.40 0.32 13.93
N MET A 118 26.73 0.79 14.99
CA MET A 118 25.68 1.80 14.86
C MET A 118 26.20 3.14 14.31
N GLU A 119 27.44 3.53 14.67
CA GLU A 119 28.11 4.70 14.11
C GLU A 119 28.35 4.53 12.61
N CYS A 120 28.93 3.40 12.19
CA CYS A 120 29.10 3.06 10.78
C CYS A 120 27.79 3.09 9.99
N LEU A 121 26.67 2.59 10.54
CA LEU A 121 25.37 2.67 9.86
C LEU A 121 24.88 4.11 9.69
N ARG A 122 25.10 4.99 10.68
CA ARG A 122 24.76 6.42 10.58
C ARG A 122 25.62 7.15 9.57
N GLU A 123 26.90 6.81 9.47
CA GLU A 123 27.80 7.37 8.46
C GLU A 123 27.35 7.01 7.03
N LEU A 124 26.88 5.77 6.82
CA LEU A 124 26.29 5.35 5.55
C LEU A 124 25.01 6.13 5.24
N GLU A 125 24.11 6.28 6.21
CA GLU A 125 22.87 7.06 6.04
C GLU A 125 23.16 8.55 5.74
N ALA A 126 24.23 9.13 6.27
CA ALA A 126 24.61 10.51 6.01
C ALA A 126 25.29 10.74 4.64
N ALA A 127 25.75 9.66 3.99
CA ALA A 127 26.41 9.70 2.69
C ALA A 127 25.46 9.47 1.51
N GLU A 128 24.24 9.02 1.76
CA GLU A 128 23.13 8.86 0.80
C GLU A 128 22.32 10.15 0.62
#